data_AF-A0A7M2WTG1-F1
#
_entry.id   AF-A0A7M2WTG1-F1
#
_cell.length_a   1.000
_cell.length_b   1.000
_cell.length_c   1.000
_cell.angle_alpha   90.00
_cell.angle_beta   90.00
_cell.angle_gamma   90.00
#
_symmetry.space_group_name_H-M   'P 1'
#
loop_
_entity.id
_entity.type
_entity.pdbx_description
1 polymer ?
#
loop_
_entity_poly.entity_id
_entity_poly.type
_entity_poly.pdbx_seq_one_letter_code
_entity_poly.pdbx_strand_id
1 'polypeptide(L)'
;MKRFARFGLVVAAAVSVVTGTSLLAADKPAGAAKYSIEEAMKKLNKPKGNNIYTHVVSGKGTAEEKKMVVEYYESLALSKPEKGDLKEWQKMTAAMLAAAKAVEAKGDAASLAALKSTSNCKACHDIFQ
;
A
#
# COMPACT_ATOMS: atom_id res chain seq x y z
N MET A 1 19.63 -24.34 -57.92
CA MET A 1 19.72 -23.25 -58.92
C MET A 1 19.00 -22.03 -58.35
N LYS A 2 19.63 -20.85 -58.48
CA LYS A 2 19.19 -19.54 -57.97
C LYS A 2 17.94 -19.02 -58.67
N ARG A 3 17.15 -18.17 -57.97
CA ARG A 3 16.55 -16.87 -58.39
C ARG A 3 15.54 -16.43 -57.31
N PHE A 4 15.90 -15.55 -56.37
CA PHE A 4 15.82 -14.09 -56.40
C PHE A 4 14.44 -13.50 -56.77
N ALA A 5 13.78 -12.88 -55.79
CA ALA A 5 13.04 -11.63 -55.97
C ALA A 5 13.01 -10.85 -54.64
N ARG A 6 13.47 -9.59 -54.71
CA ARG A 6 13.51 -8.60 -53.63
C ARG A 6 12.32 -7.66 -53.79
N PHE A 7 11.64 -7.31 -52.71
CA PHE A 7 10.90 -6.05 -52.47
C PHE A 7 10.71 -6.04 -50.93
N GLY A 8 11.28 -5.15 -50.12
CA GLY A 8 11.59 -3.75 -50.30
C GLY A 8 10.54 -2.93 -49.55
N LEU A 9 10.73 -2.67 -48.25
CA LEU A 9 10.22 -1.45 -47.62
C LEU A 9 10.96 -1.16 -46.30
N VAL A 10 11.56 0.02 -46.27
CA VAL A 10 12.24 0.68 -45.16
C VAL A 10 11.19 1.10 -44.12
N VAL A 11 11.33 0.69 -42.86
CA VAL A 11 10.58 1.32 -41.76
C VAL A 11 11.50 2.37 -41.13
N ALA A 12 11.15 3.62 -41.38
CA ALA A 12 11.84 4.80 -40.90
C ALA A 12 11.76 4.91 -39.38
N ALA A 13 12.91 5.26 -38.78
CA ALA A 13 13.00 5.74 -37.41
C ALA A 13 12.35 7.14 -37.32
N ALA A 14 11.42 7.31 -36.39
CA ALA A 14 10.97 8.62 -35.93
C ALA A 14 11.35 8.75 -34.44
N VAL A 15 12.48 9.41 -34.18
CA VAL A 15 12.83 9.94 -32.86
C VAL A 15 12.02 11.22 -32.68
N SER A 16 10.94 11.14 -31.90
CA SER A 16 10.23 12.33 -31.42
C SER A 16 10.75 12.65 -30.02
N VAL A 17 11.67 13.60 -29.93
CA VAL A 17 11.99 14.29 -28.68
C VAL A 17 10.79 15.14 -28.31
N VAL A 18 10.05 14.72 -27.28
CA VAL A 18 9.07 15.58 -26.60
C VAL A 18 9.74 16.08 -25.32
N THR A 19 10.28 17.30 -25.39
CA THR A 19 10.52 18.12 -24.21
C THR A 19 9.16 18.58 -23.68
N GLY A 20 8.61 17.83 -22.74
CA GLY A 20 7.38 18.13 -22.03
C GLY A 20 7.64 18.04 -20.53
N THR A 21 7.50 19.18 -19.87
CA THR A 21 7.75 19.45 -18.45
C THR A 21 7.09 18.40 -17.55
N SER A 22 7.88 17.88 -16.60
CA SER A 22 7.49 16.89 -15.60
C SER A 22 6.24 17.26 -14.81
N LEU A 23 5.10 16.71 -15.22
CA LEU A 23 3.96 16.40 -14.35
C LEU A 23 3.49 15.00 -14.75
N LEU A 24 4.28 13.99 -14.41
CA LEU A 24 3.80 12.61 -14.37
C LEU A 24 2.81 12.49 -13.20
N ALA A 25 1.57 12.92 -13.44
CA ALA A 25 0.43 12.27 -12.82
C ALA A 25 0.41 10.84 -13.40
N ALA A 26 1.14 9.93 -12.74
CA ALA A 26 1.13 8.52 -13.09
C ALA A 26 -0.32 8.03 -13.03
N ASP A 27 -0.75 7.39 -14.12
CA ASP A 27 -2.02 6.70 -14.29
C ASP A 27 -2.42 5.99 -12.99
N LYS A 28 -3.55 6.36 -12.39
CA LYS A 28 -4.13 5.60 -11.28
C LYS A 28 -4.83 4.36 -11.87
N PRO A 29 -4.27 3.13 -11.73
CA PRO A 29 -5.04 1.94 -12.03
C PRO A 29 -6.22 1.85 -11.06
N ALA A 30 -7.33 1.24 -11.49
CA ALA A 30 -8.38 0.82 -10.57
C ALA A 30 -7.73 -0.12 -9.51
N GLY A 31 -7.68 0.32 -8.25
CA GLY A 31 -6.85 -0.29 -7.20
C GLY A 31 -5.75 0.63 -6.63
N ALA A 32 -5.69 1.90 -7.01
CA ALA A 32 -4.78 2.87 -6.41
C ALA A 32 -5.11 3.12 -4.92
N ALA A 33 -4.08 3.10 -4.07
CA ALA A 33 -4.19 3.41 -2.65
C ALA A 33 -4.89 4.76 -2.41
N LYS A 34 -5.85 4.79 -1.48
CA LYS A 34 -6.61 6.01 -1.17
C LYS A 34 -5.77 7.05 -0.44
N TYR A 35 -4.87 6.59 0.41
CA TYR A 35 -3.94 7.41 1.17
C TYR A 35 -2.51 7.02 0.80
N SER A 36 -1.60 7.99 0.84
CA SER A 36 -0.17 7.67 0.86
C SER A 36 0.21 6.89 2.13
N ILE A 37 1.34 6.19 2.10
CA ILE A 37 1.89 5.48 3.26
C ILE A 37 2.02 6.43 4.46
N GLU A 38 2.57 7.63 4.23
CA GLU A 38 2.79 8.62 5.27
C GLU A 38 1.49 9.12 5.89
N GLU A 39 0.49 9.46 5.06
CA GLU A 39 -0.82 9.91 5.55
C GLU A 39 -1.54 8.83 6.34
N ALA A 40 -1.56 7.59 5.82
CA ALA A 40 -2.18 6.45 6.49
C ALA A 40 -1.55 6.22 7.87
N MET A 41 -0.21 6.20 7.95
CA MET A 41 0.49 6.00 9.21
C MET A 41 0.33 7.16 10.19
N LYS A 42 0.33 8.41 9.71
CA LYS A 42 0.10 9.59 10.56
C LYS A 42 -1.32 9.61 11.13
N LYS A 43 -2.35 9.44 10.30
CA LYS A 43 -3.76 9.45 10.75
C LYS A 43 -4.05 8.32 11.73
N LEU A 44 -3.42 7.16 11.52
CA LEU A 44 -3.61 6.01 12.38
C LEU A 44 -2.91 6.13 13.75
N ASN A 45 -1.71 6.72 13.79
CA ASN A 45 -0.81 6.66 14.96
C ASN A 45 -0.54 8.01 15.67
N LYS A 46 -1.18 9.11 15.25
CA LYS A 46 -1.05 10.43 15.91
C LYS A 46 -2.38 10.92 16.48
N PRO A 47 -2.35 11.68 17.60
CA PRO A 47 -1.19 11.90 18.49
C PRO A 47 -0.77 10.60 19.22
N LYS A 48 0.46 10.54 19.74
CA LYS A 48 0.94 9.34 20.44
C LYS A 48 0.08 9.07 21.69
N GLY A 49 -0.30 7.82 21.90
CA GLY A 49 -1.06 7.37 23.08
C GLY A 49 -2.57 7.68 23.07
N ASN A 50 -3.04 8.52 22.15
CA ASN A 50 -4.45 8.87 22.00
C ASN A 50 -4.81 8.98 20.52
N ASN A 51 -4.75 7.85 19.81
CA ASN A 51 -4.98 7.75 18.37
C ASN A 51 -5.87 6.55 18.04
N ILE A 52 -6.36 6.52 16.80
CA ILE A 52 -7.26 5.49 16.26
C ILE A 52 -6.73 4.09 16.55
N TYR A 53 -5.44 3.82 16.26
CA TYR A 53 -4.87 2.50 16.49
C TYR A 53 -4.92 2.11 17.98
N THR A 54 -4.49 3.00 18.87
CA THR A 54 -4.48 2.76 20.31
C THR A 54 -5.87 2.53 20.86
N HIS A 55 -6.87 3.29 20.40
CA HIS A 55 -8.27 3.08 20.77
C HIS A 55 -8.74 1.68 20.36
N VAL A 56 -8.54 1.32 19.09
CA VAL A 56 -8.96 0.03 18.55
C VAL A 56 -8.30 -1.12 19.30
N VAL A 57 -6.97 -1.15 19.41
CA VAL A 57 -6.26 -2.27 20.05
C VAL A 57 -6.45 -2.34 21.58
N SER A 58 -6.88 -1.25 22.23
CA SER A 58 -7.26 -1.27 23.64
C SER A 58 -8.73 -1.69 23.88
N GLY A 59 -9.47 -2.03 22.83
CA GLY A 59 -10.88 -2.41 22.91
C GLY A 59 -11.83 -1.22 23.11
N LYS A 60 -11.34 0.01 23.01
CA LYS A 60 -12.12 1.25 23.17
C LYS A 60 -12.56 1.86 21.84
N GLY A 61 -12.09 1.32 20.72
CA GLY A 61 -12.32 1.88 19.40
C GLY A 61 -13.77 1.75 18.94
N THR A 62 -14.32 2.80 18.34
CA THR A 62 -15.67 2.79 17.75
C THR A 62 -15.74 1.94 16.48
N ALA A 63 -16.94 1.71 15.96
CA ALA A 63 -17.12 1.02 14.68
C ALA A 63 -16.46 1.78 13.52
N GLU A 64 -16.54 3.12 13.54
CA GLU A 64 -15.91 4.01 12.57
C GLU A 64 -14.39 3.93 12.67
N GLU A 65 -13.84 3.90 13.89
CA GLU A 65 -12.40 3.76 14.08
C GLU A 65 -11.88 2.42 13.55
N LYS A 66 -12.61 1.32 13.79
CA LYS A 66 -12.25 0.00 13.22
C LYS A 66 -12.25 0.02 11.69
N LYS A 67 -13.27 0.62 11.08
CA LYS A 67 -13.33 0.83 9.61
C LYS A 67 -12.15 1.64 9.10
N MET A 68 -11.80 2.73 9.78
CA MET A 68 -10.65 3.55 9.41
C MET A 68 -9.34 2.76 9.46
N VAL A 69 -9.13 1.88 10.46
CA VAL A 69 -7.93 1.00 10.49
C VAL A 69 -7.87 0.13 9.24
N VAL A 70 -8.99 -0.48 8.84
CA VAL A 70 -9.06 -1.31 7.62
C VAL A 70 -8.70 -0.49 6.38
N GLU A 71 -9.28 0.70 6.23
CA GLU A 71 -9.06 1.58 5.07
C GLU A 71 -7.61 2.06 4.96
N TYR A 72 -6.99 2.40 6.09
CA TYR A 72 -5.57 2.79 6.11
C TYR A 72 -4.65 1.60 5.78
N TYR A 73 -4.94 0.41 6.29
CA TYR A 73 -4.13 -0.78 5.98
C TYR A 73 -4.36 -1.31 4.56
N GLU A 74 -5.55 -1.12 4.00
CA GLU A 74 -5.79 -1.39 2.58
C GLU A 74 -4.96 -0.46 1.70
N SER A 75 -4.90 0.83 2.05
CA SER A 75 -4.03 1.79 1.35
C SER A 75 -2.56 1.38 1.44
N LEU A 76 -2.09 0.84 2.57
CA LEU A 76 -0.74 0.30 2.68
C LEU A 76 -0.52 -0.91 1.77
N ALA A 77 -1.44 -1.88 1.77
CA ALA A 77 -1.34 -3.10 0.97
C ALA A 77 -1.33 -2.82 -0.54
N LEU A 78 -1.96 -1.72 -0.96
CA LEU A 78 -1.98 -1.24 -2.35
C LEU A 78 -0.80 -0.30 -2.68
N SER A 79 0.00 0.10 -1.69
CA SER A 79 1.16 0.98 -1.89
C SER A 79 2.45 0.20 -2.14
N LYS A 80 3.47 0.90 -2.65
CA LYS A 80 4.84 0.42 -2.78
C LYS A 80 5.75 1.20 -1.82
N PRO A 81 6.58 0.55 -0.99
CA PRO A 81 7.52 1.25 -0.12
C PRO A 81 8.70 1.80 -0.91
N GLU A 82 9.35 2.84 -0.38
CA GLU A 82 10.56 3.45 -0.98
C GLU A 82 11.82 2.61 -0.71
N LYS A 83 11.85 1.90 0.42
CA LYS A 83 12.94 1.04 0.87
C LYS A 83 12.45 -0.39 1.04
N GLY A 84 13.38 -1.33 1.17
CA GLY A 84 13.07 -2.74 1.43
C GLY A 84 12.50 -3.50 0.22
N ASP A 85 12.12 -4.75 0.47
CA ASP A 85 11.59 -5.66 -0.56
C ASP A 85 10.07 -5.57 -0.69
N LEU A 86 9.56 -5.49 -1.92
CA LEU A 86 8.13 -5.37 -2.20
C LEU A 86 7.34 -6.60 -1.74
N LYS A 87 7.93 -7.80 -1.83
CA LYS A 87 7.25 -9.05 -1.48
C LYS A 87 7.08 -9.14 0.05
N GLU A 88 8.10 -8.74 0.81
CA GLU A 88 7.98 -8.66 2.27
C GLU A 88 6.98 -7.56 2.69
N TRP A 89 6.95 -6.42 2.01
CA TRP A 89 5.95 -5.38 2.24
C TRP A 89 4.52 -5.90 2.05
N GLN A 90 4.25 -6.55 0.91
CA GLN A 90 2.93 -7.12 0.61
C GLN A 90 2.52 -8.16 1.64
N LYS A 91 3.45 -9.02 2.06
CA LYS A 91 3.20 -10.03 3.10
C LYS A 91 2.83 -9.39 4.44
N MET A 92 3.61 -8.40 4.91
CA MET A 92 3.35 -7.74 6.19
C MET A 92 2.04 -6.94 6.17
N THR A 93 1.83 -6.14 5.14
CA THR A 93 0.63 -5.29 5.01
C THR A 93 -0.64 -6.12 4.78
N ALA A 94 -0.58 -7.23 4.06
CA ALA A 94 -1.71 -8.15 3.92
C ALA A 94 -2.08 -8.79 5.26
N ALA A 95 -1.09 -9.19 6.07
CA ALA A 95 -1.35 -9.74 7.41
C ALA A 95 -2.00 -8.69 8.33
N MET A 96 -1.51 -7.44 8.30
CA MET A 96 -2.10 -6.33 9.05
C MET A 96 -3.55 -6.05 8.61
N LEU A 97 -3.82 -6.00 7.30
CA LEU A 97 -5.16 -5.79 6.76
C LEU A 97 -6.12 -6.92 7.17
N ALA A 98 -5.67 -8.18 7.11
CA ALA A 98 -6.48 -9.31 7.54
C ALA A 98 -6.83 -9.23 9.04
N ALA A 99 -5.86 -8.88 9.89
CA ALA A 99 -6.10 -8.70 11.32
C ALA A 99 -7.06 -7.53 11.62
N ALA A 100 -6.92 -6.41 10.89
CA ALA A 100 -7.84 -5.27 11.02
C ALA A 100 -9.28 -5.65 10.63
N LYS A 101 -9.48 -6.38 9.53
CA LYS A 101 -10.80 -6.90 9.11
C LYS A 101 -11.39 -7.85 10.15
N ALA A 102 -10.57 -8.67 10.80
CA ALA A 102 -11.02 -9.52 11.90
C ALA A 102 -11.49 -8.70 13.12
N VAL A 103 -10.79 -7.62 13.47
CA VAL A 103 -11.19 -6.70 14.54
C VAL A 103 -12.47 -5.94 14.20
N GLU A 104 -12.63 -5.51 12.95
CA GLU A 104 -13.87 -4.89 12.48
C GLU A 104 -15.06 -5.85 12.60
N ALA A 105 -14.89 -7.09 12.14
CA ALA A 105 -15.96 -8.07 12.10
C ALA A 105 -16.33 -8.64 13.48
N LYS A 106 -15.33 -8.87 14.36
CA LYS A 106 -15.53 -9.56 15.64
C LYS A 106 -15.27 -8.68 16.85
N GLY A 107 -14.15 -7.94 16.82
CA GLY A 107 -13.72 -7.10 17.93
C GLY A 107 -13.43 -7.84 19.25
N ASP A 108 -13.26 -9.16 19.18
CA ASP A 108 -12.97 -10.01 20.34
C ASP A 108 -11.49 -9.93 20.77
N ALA A 109 -11.17 -10.46 21.96
CA ALA A 109 -9.81 -10.41 22.49
C ALA A 109 -8.76 -11.06 21.57
N ALA A 110 -9.13 -12.11 20.84
CA ALA A 110 -8.25 -12.81 19.91
C ALA A 110 -7.90 -11.95 18.70
N SER A 111 -8.89 -11.30 18.07
CA SER A 111 -8.67 -10.38 16.95
C SER A 111 -7.86 -9.16 17.36
N LEU A 112 -8.11 -8.60 18.55
CA LEU A 112 -7.32 -7.49 19.10
C LEU A 112 -5.86 -7.87 19.36
N ALA A 113 -5.61 -9.08 19.89
CA ALA A 113 -4.27 -9.60 20.09
C ALA A 113 -3.54 -9.85 18.75
N ALA A 114 -4.25 -10.40 17.75
CA ALA A 114 -3.71 -10.61 16.42
C ALA A 114 -3.30 -9.28 15.77
N LEU A 115 -4.16 -8.26 15.83
CA LEU A 115 -3.87 -6.92 15.30
C LEU A 115 -2.61 -6.32 15.96
N LYS A 116 -2.48 -6.40 17.29
CA LYS A 116 -1.27 -5.94 17.99
C LYS A 116 -0.01 -6.68 17.54
N SER A 117 -0.12 -7.99 17.35
CA SER A 117 1.02 -8.83 16.97
C SER A 117 1.48 -8.58 15.54
N THR A 118 0.55 -8.40 14.60
CA THR A 118 0.88 -8.15 13.18
C THR A 118 1.34 -6.72 12.94
N SER A 119 0.82 -5.76 13.71
CA SER A 119 1.20 -4.34 13.62
C SER A 119 2.43 -4.02 14.46
N ASN A 120 3.52 -4.76 14.23
CA ASN A 120 4.82 -4.49 14.84
C ASN A 120 5.46 -3.27 14.14
N CYS A 121 5.07 -2.08 14.59
CA CYS A 121 5.49 -0.80 13.98
C CYS A 121 7.01 -0.68 13.88
N LYS A 122 7.76 -1.13 14.91
CA LYS A 122 9.22 -1.07 14.90
C LYS A 122 9.82 -1.97 13.82
N ALA A 123 9.43 -3.24 13.77
CA ALA A 123 9.98 -4.18 12.79
C ALA A 123 9.69 -3.74 11.35
N CYS A 124 8.49 -3.18 11.10
CA CYS A 124 8.15 -2.62 9.80
C CYS A 124 9.05 -1.41 9.47
N HIS A 125 9.19 -0.47 10.41
CA HIS A 125 9.99 0.74 10.18
C HIS A 125 11.49 0.46 10.03
N ASP A 126 12.03 -0.57 10.69
CA ASP A 126 13.43 -0.96 10.54
C ASP A 126 13.77 -1.43 9.11
N ILE A 127 12.78 -1.85 8.33
CA ILE A 127 12.95 -2.35 6.95
C ILE A 127 12.58 -1.28 5.91
N PHE A 128 11.50 -0.51 6.17
CA PHE A 128 10.83 0.30 5.16
C PHE A 128 10.90 1.83 5.37
N GLN A 129 11.39 2.33 6.52
CA GLN A 129 11.59 3.78 6.76
C GLN A 129 13.05 4.23 6.59
#